data_AF-A0A3D6C8Z2-F1
#
_entry.id   AF-A0A3D6C8Z2-F1
#
_cell.length_a   1.000
_cell.length_b   1.000
_cell.length_c   1.000
_cell.angle_alpha   90.00
_cell.angle_beta   90.00
_cell.angle_gamma   90.00
#
_symmetry.space_group_name_H-M   'P 1'
#
loop_
_entity.id
_entity.type
_entity.pdbx_description
1 polymer ?
#
loop_
_entity_poly.entity_id
_entity_poly.type
_entity_poly.pdbx_seq_one_letter_code
_entity_poly.pdbx_strand_id
1 'polypeptide(L)' 'MSKLVAPHGGKGLVICKLEGAELEAEIKKAEGLKKIEISSQVKGDLIMLGIGGFSPLNGFMTKADWKGVCADF' A
#
# COMPACT_ATOMS: atom_id res chain seq x y z
N MET A 1 -3.90 16.83 25.77
CA MET A 1 -3.61 16.11 24.52
C MET A 1 -3.59 14.63 24.85
N SER A 2 -4.62 13.87 24.47
CA SER A 2 -4.63 12.41 24.68
C SER A 2 -3.47 11.80 23.90
N LYS A 3 -2.75 10.86 24.50
CA LYS A 3 -1.61 10.20 23.89
C LYS A 3 -2.15 9.16 22.90
N LEU A 4 -2.27 9.55 21.62
CA LEU A 4 -2.68 8.63 20.56
C LEU A 4 -1.69 7.46 20.48
N VAL A 5 -2.22 6.26 20.22
CA VAL A 5 -1.38 5.09 19.95
C VAL A 5 -0.60 5.34 18.65
N ALA A 6 0.70 5.06 18.68
CA ALA A 6 1.54 5.21 17.51
C ALA A 6 1.15 4.17 16.44
N PRO A 7 1.23 4.51 15.13
CA PRO A 7 1.05 3.55 14.06
C PRO A 7 1.96 2.32 14.19
N HIS A 8 1.47 1.18 13.73
CA HIS A 8 2.20 -0.08 13.77
C HIS A 8 3.54 -0.01 13.01
N GLY A 9 4.54 -0.75 13.48
CA GLY A 9 5.87 -0.82 12.86
C GLY A 9 6.80 0.38 13.11
N GLY A 10 6.37 1.39 13.88
CA GLY A 10 7.25 2.50 14.33
C GLY A 10 7.69 3.48 13.24
N LYS A 11 7.15 3.38 12.03
CA LYS A 11 7.49 4.22 10.87
C LYS A 11 6.53 5.39 10.65
N GLY A 12 5.52 5.54 11.51
CA GLY A 12 4.39 6.42 11.25
C GLY A 12 3.41 5.80 10.26
N LEU A 13 2.46 6.61 9.76
CA LEU A 13 1.54 6.17 8.72
C LEU A 13 2.27 6.12 7.37
N VAL A 14 2.10 5.02 6.64
CA VAL A 14 2.64 4.82 5.30
C VAL A 14 1.51 4.99 4.29
N ILE A 15 1.40 6.17 3.69
CA ILE A 15 0.35 6.53 2.73
C ILE A 15 0.93 6.37 1.32
N CYS A 16 0.52 5.34 0.58
CA CYS A 16 1.04 5.07 -0.77
C CYS A 16 0.34 5.89 -1.87
N LYS A 17 -0.70 6.67 -1.54
CA LYS A 17 -1.39 7.52 -2.51
C LYS A 17 -0.48 8.71 -2.87
N LEU A 18 -0.10 8.77 -4.14
CA LEU A 18 0.60 9.93 -4.70
C LEU A 18 -0.33 11.12 -4.86
N GLU A 19 0.21 12.32 -4.73
CA GLU A 19 -0.52 13.59 -4.86
C GLU A 19 0.28 14.61 -5.69
N GLY A 20 -0.41 15.63 -6.20
CA GLY A 20 0.22 16.71 -6.98
C GLY A 20 1.00 16.21 -8.20
N ALA A 21 2.21 16.76 -8.40
CA ALA A 21 3.03 16.49 -9.57
C ALA A 21 3.48 15.01 -9.69
N GLU A 22 3.67 14.31 -8.58
CA GLU A 22 4.04 12.89 -8.60
C GLU A 22 2.90 12.02 -9.12
N LEU A 23 1.67 12.33 -8.72
CA LEU A 23 0.47 11.65 -9.24
C LEU A 23 0.33 11.87 -10.74
N GLU A 24 0.46 13.12 -11.19
CA GLU A 24 0.36 13.46 -12.62
C GLU A 24 1.42 12.72 -13.46
N ALA A 25 2.66 12.66 -12.96
CA ALA A 25 3.75 11.96 -13.64
C ALA A 25 3.50 10.44 -13.73
N GLU A 26 3.07 9.80 -12.64
CA GLU A 26 2.82 8.35 -12.64
C GLU A 26 1.54 7.99 -13.42
N ILE A 27 0.52 8.84 -13.45
CA ILE A 27 -0.65 8.64 -14.35
C ILE A 27 -0.19 8.62 -15.81
N LYS A 28 0.61 9.60 -16.24
CA LYS A 28 1.13 9.65 -17.61
C LYS A 28 1.99 8.44 -17.96
N LYS A 29 2.86 8.01 -17.04
CA LYS A 29 3.67 6.79 -17.20
C LYS A 29 2.80 5.54 -17.30
N ALA A 30 1.73 5.44 -16.50
CA ALA A 30 0.84 4.30 -16.48
C ALA A 30 0.08 4.07 -17.81
N GLU A 31 -0.08 5.11 -18.65
CA GLU A 31 -0.68 4.98 -19.98
C GLU A 31 0.09 3.99 -20.88
N GLY A 32 1.42 3.91 -20.73
CA GLY A 32 2.29 3.02 -21.49
C GLY A 32 2.51 1.63 -20.86
N LEU A 33 1.93 1.36 -19.69
CA LEU A 33 2.14 0.10 -18.96
C LEU A 33 1.05 -0.93 -19.29
N LYS A 34 1.41 -2.21 -19.13
CA LYS A 34 0.44 -3.30 -19.21
C LYS A 34 -0.63 -3.11 -18.13
N LYS A 35 -1.89 -3.05 -18.57
CA LYS A 35 -3.05 -3.01 -17.67
C LYS A 35 -3.42 -4.43 -17.25
N ILE A 36 -3.70 -4.61 -15.96
CA ILE A 36 -4.13 -5.86 -15.36
C ILE A 36 -5.45 -5.58 -14.66
N GLU A 37 -6.49 -6.35 -15.02
CA GLU A 37 -7.76 -6.30 -14.31
C GLU A 37 -7.63 -7.00 -12.97
N ILE A 38 -8.22 -6.40 -11.93
CA ILE A 38 -8.11 -6.88 -10.55
C ILE A 38 -9.51 -7.12 -9.97
N SER A 39 -9.59 -8.04 -9.01
CA SER A 39 -10.83 -8.32 -8.29
C SER A 39 -11.22 -7.17 -7.35
N SER A 40 -12.46 -7.20 -6.86
CA SER A 40 -12.95 -6.25 -5.84
C SER A 40 -12.13 -6.27 -4.55
N GLN A 41 -11.65 -7.45 -4.14
CA GLN A 41 -10.80 -7.62 -2.97
C GLN A 41 -9.47 -6.86 -3.14
N VAL A 42 -8.77 -7.08 -4.26
CA VAL A 42 -7.48 -6.41 -4.53
C VAL A 42 -7.67 -4.89 -4.67
N LYS A 43 -8.83 -4.44 -5.18
CA LYS A 43 -9.18 -3.02 -5.19
C LYS A 43 -9.32 -2.45 -3.77
N GLY A 44 -9.89 -3.21 -2.84
CA GLY A 44 -9.92 -2.86 -1.42
C GLY A 44 -8.52 -2.74 -0.82
N ASP A 45 -7.65 -3.70 -1.12
CA ASP A 45 -6.26 -3.70 -0.64
C ASP A 45 -5.47 -2.50 -1.16
N LEU A 46 -5.66 -2.10 -2.42
CA LEU A 46 -5.07 -0.88 -2.98
C LEU A 46 -5.49 0.37 -2.22
N ILE A 47 -6.77 0.48 -1.83
CA ILE A 47 -7.27 1.61 -1.05
C ILE A 47 -6.62 1.61 0.34
N MET A 48 -6.53 0.44 0.98
CA MET A 48 -5.91 0.32 2.31
C MET A 48 -4.42 0.68 2.32
N LEU A 49 -3.67 0.30 1.28
CA LEU A 49 -2.31 0.78 1.06
C LEU A 49 -2.28 2.29 0.79
N GLY A 50 -3.20 2.79 -0.03
CA GLY A 50 -3.28 4.20 -0.41
C GLY A 50 -3.50 5.13 0.79
N ILE A 51 -4.34 4.75 1.75
CA ILE A 51 -4.68 5.58 2.92
C ILE A 51 -3.83 5.26 4.17
N GLY A 52 -2.92 4.29 4.08
CA GLY A 52 -2.08 3.85 5.19
C GLY A 52 -2.75 2.95 6.22
N GLY A 53 -3.89 2.36 5.89
CA GLY A 53 -4.57 1.36 6.71
C GLY A 53 -3.77 0.06 6.89
N PHE A 54 -2.76 -0.19 6.05
CA PHE A 54 -1.83 -1.32 6.16
C PHE A 54 -0.41 -0.93 6.63
N SER A 55 -0.23 0.24 7.23
CA SER A 55 1.06 0.62 7.82
C SER A 55 1.59 -0.51 8.72
N PRO A 56 2.86 -0.95 8.55
CA PRO A 56 3.96 -0.29 7.85
C PRO A 56 4.18 -0.72 6.39
N LEU A 57 3.25 -1.45 5.77
CA LEU A 57 3.41 -1.91 4.38
C LEU A 57 3.42 -0.74 3.41
N ASN A 58 4.31 -0.79 2.42
CA ASN A 58 4.41 0.17 1.32
C ASN A 58 4.11 -0.45 -0.05
N GLY A 59 3.56 -1.67 -0.07
CA GLY A 59 3.24 -2.41 -1.28
C GLY A 59 2.65 -3.79 -0.99
N PHE A 60 2.33 -4.54 -2.05
CA PHE A 60 1.89 -5.92 -1.93
C PHE A 60 3.04 -6.84 -1.50
N MET A 61 2.71 -7.85 -0.72
CA MET A 61 3.65 -8.89 -0.29
C MET A 61 4.19 -9.67 -1.48
N THR A 62 5.49 -9.98 -1.44
CA THR A 62 6.06 -10.99 -2.34
C THR A 62 5.63 -12.39 -1.88
N LYS A 63 5.91 -13.40 -2.71
CA LYS A 63 5.69 -14.80 -2.33
C LYS A 63 6.46 -15.19 -1.07
N ALA A 64 7.67 -14.64 -0.89
CA ALA A 64 8.49 -14.93 0.29
C ALA A 64 7.86 -14.31 1.55
N ASP A 65 7.41 -13.06 1.46
CA ASP A 65 6.74 -12.36 2.57
C ASP A 65 5.46 -13.10 2.98
N TRP A 66 4.60 -13.44 2.02
CA TRP A 66 3.37 -14.19 2.27
C TRP A 66 3.65 -15.54 2.95
N LYS A 67 4.66 -16.27 2.46
CA LYS A 67 5.01 -17.56 3.04
C LYS A 67 5.50 -17.39 4.48
N GLY A 68 6.33 -16.39 4.76
CA GLY A 68 6.78 -16.10 6.12
C GLY A 68 5.61 -15.80 7.05
N VAL A 69 4.65 -14.98 6.61
CA VAL A 69 3.44 -14.65 7.38
C VAL A 69 2.59 -15.89 7.68
N CYS A 70 2.45 -16.82 6.73
CA CYS A 70 1.60 -18.00 6.91
C CYS A 70 2.27 -19.18 7.62
N ALA A 71 3.60 -19.28 7.61
CA ALA A 71 4.32 -20.44 8.10
C ALA A 71 5.07 -20.20 9.41
N ASP A 72 5.55 -18.97 9.64
CA ASP A 72 6.50 -18.67 10.71
C ASP A 72 5.90 -17.81 11.83
N PHE A 73 4.61 -17.45 11.72
CA PHE A 73 3.81 -16.70 12.69
C PHE A 73 2.41 -17.28 12.83
#